data_AF-A0AAW7ZSK2-F1
#
_entry.id   AF-A0AAW7ZSK2-F1
#
_cell.length_a   1.000
_cell.length_b   1.000
_cell.length_c   1.000
_cell.angle_alpha   90.00
_cell.angle_beta   90.00
_cell.angle_gamma   90.00
#
_symmetry.space_group_name_H-M   'P 1'
#
loop_
_entity.id
_entity.type
_entity.pdbx_description
1 polymer ?
#
loop_
_entity_poly.entity_id
_entity_poly.type
_entity_poly.pdbx_seq_one_letter_code
_entity_poly.pdbx_strand_id
1 'polypeptide(L)'
;MSKKKLSLLCFVVMGFGKKTDFRSGKLLNLDATYNEIIKPAAEELGIKCVRADEIMQSGIIDVEMYKLLLSADIVVADISTSNANAIYELGVRHALKKGTTIIMSEKSAVLHFDLNHIATLQYEHLGDDIGCSEARRIKGQLKSLMESALNETRIDSPVYTYLPDLNTPTLTAQEIKEIVKDSDEAEKEWGYIFNSAEEKLKFGDFSNAKELYQKALEIRPRDEYLIQRLTLCTYKEKIESKSRVMSCMDAMVILSDLSPETSNDPETTGMAGAINKYIWMDTKDITFLNKAISFYNRGYTIKKDYYNGENLALCYFEKSKQLKNTETANDKDIVFNEILAEKTFKSVLEITEGIIESTNFNERSDVKWVYATAAKSASYLELKEKEDLYSSKFKSLCDNSWDFNTFEENKIKKD
;
A
#
# COMPACT_ATOMS: atom_id res chain seq x y z
N MET A 1 16.90 -45.39 -1.38
CA MET A 1 15.88 -44.47 -1.91
C MET A 1 15.32 -43.65 -0.75
N SER A 2 15.73 -42.39 -0.63
CA SER A 2 15.18 -41.48 0.38
C SER A 2 13.71 -41.21 0.05
N LYS A 3 12.79 -41.51 0.98
CA LYS A 3 11.39 -41.08 0.86
C LYS A 3 11.41 -39.55 0.80
N LYS A 4 11.10 -38.97 -0.36
CA LYS A 4 10.94 -37.52 -0.52
C LYS A 4 9.87 -37.07 0.48
N LYS A 5 10.28 -36.44 1.59
CA LYS A 5 9.37 -35.87 2.59
C LYS A 5 8.48 -34.89 1.82
N LEU A 6 7.14 -35.04 1.90
CA LEU A 6 6.26 -34.02 1.34
C LEU A 6 6.64 -32.69 2.01
N SER A 7 6.82 -31.64 1.21
CA SER A 7 7.03 -30.29 1.73
C SER A 7 5.78 -29.87 2.49
N LEU A 8 5.95 -29.43 3.74
CA LEU A 8 4.86 -28.86 4.51
C LEU A 8 4.37 -27.58 3.83
N LEU A 9 3.09 -27.27 3.96
CA LEU A 9 2.47 -26.08 3.38
C LEU A 9 1.96 -25.13 4.47
N CYS A 10 2.37 -23.87 4.38
CA CYS A 10 1.82 -22.73 5.09
C CYS A 10 0.98 -21.91 4.11
N PHE A 11 -0.32 -21.80 4.40
CA PHE A 11 -1.22 -20.94 3.62
C PHE A 11 -1.47 -19.63 4.38
N VAL A 12 -1.33 -18.50 3.69
CA VAL A 12 -1.41 -17.17 4.28
C VAL A 12 -2.67 -16.46 3.84
N VAL A 13 -3.51 -16.15 4.82
CA VAL A 13 -4.79 -15.45 4.72
C VAL A 13 -4.55 -13.99 5.11
N MET A 14 -4.53 -13.07 4.16
CA MET A 14 -4.30 -11.65 4.43
C MET A 14 -4.76 -10.76 3.27
N GLY A 15 -4.90 -9.46 3.54
CA GLY A 15 -4.95 -8.48 2.45
C GLY A 15 -3.61 -8.36 1.72
N PHE A 16 -3.63 -7.76 0.54
CA PHE A 16 -2.44 -7.51 -0.28
C PHE A 16 -2.24 -6.03 -0.55
N GLY A 17 -1.02 -5.65 -0.93
CA GLY A 17 -0.66 -4.28 -1.26
C GLY A 17 -0.59 -3.35 -0.05
N LYS A 18 -0.55 -2.05 -0.33
CA LYS A 18 -0.68 -1.00 0.67
C LYS A 18 -2.15 -0.69 0.91
N LYS A 19 -2.61 -0.83 2.16
CA LYS A 19 -4.01 -0.60 2.54
C LYS A 19 -4.09 0.41 3.68
N THR A 20 -4.95 1.40 3.53
CA THR A 20 -5.22 2.36 4.60
C THR A 20 -6.18 1.71 5.59
N ASP A 21 -5.75 1.54 6.84
CA ASP A 21 -6.68 1.23 7.91
C ASP A 21 -7.55 2.47 8.18
N PHE A 22 -8.84 2.38 7.85
CA PHE A 22 -9.77 3.49 7.96
C PHE A 22 -9.97 3.98 9.40
N ARG A 23 -9.65 3.16 10.41
CA ARG A 23 -9.82 3.55 11.83
C ARG A 23 -8.63 4.34 12.35
N SER A 24 -7.40 3.90 12.07
CA SER A 24 -6.18 4.60 12.49
C SER A 24 -5.68 5.65 11.48
N GLY A 25 -6.13 5.58 10.22
CA GLY A 25 -5.62 6.38 9.12
C GLY A 25 -4.22 5.95 8.63
N LYS A 26 -3.64 4.90 9.21
CA LYS A 26 -2.31 4.40 8.85
C LYS A 26 -2.37 3.63 7.54
N LEU A 27 -1.36 3.84 6.70
CA LEU A 27 -1.13 3.03 5.50
C LEU A 27 -0.28 1.82 5.88
N LEU A 28 -0.84 0.61 5.82
CA LEU A 28 -0.14 -0.62 6.13
C LEU A 28 0.30 -1.29 4.83
N ASN A 29 1.60 -1.60 4.70
CA ASN A 29 2.11 -2.37 3.58
C ASN A 29 2.08 -3.86 3.93
N LEU A 30 1.06 -4.54 3.45
CA LEU A 30 0.84 -5.97 3.72
C LEU A 30 1.79 -6.85 2.91
N ASP A 31 2.28 -6.38 1.76
CA ASP A 31 3.31 -7.07 1.00
C ASP A 31 4.64 -7.09 1.77
N ALA A 32 4.99 -6.01 2.48
CA ALA A 32 6.13 -6.00 3.38
C ALA A 32 5.96 -7.00 4.53
N THR A 33 4.78 -7.08 5.16
CA THR A 33 4.49 -8.11 6.18
C THR A 33 4.72 -9.51 5.63
N TYR A 34 4.22 -9.78 4.43
CA TYR A 34 4.39 -11.10 3.82
C TYR A 34 5.84 -11.42 3.49
N ASN A 35 6.51 -10.52 2.76
CA ASN A 35 7.85 -10.75 2.20
C ASN A 35 8.97 -10.69 3.23
N GLU A 36 8.85 -9.86 4.27
CA GLU A 36 9.92 -9.65 5.27
C GLU A 36 9.72 -10.48 6.54
N ILE A 37 8.50 -10.94 6.81
CA ILE A 37 8.15 -11.67 8.04
C ILE A 37 7.63 -13.07 7.73
N ILE A 38 6.46 -13.17 7.09
CA ILE A 38 5.69 -14.43 7.07
C ILE A 38 6.38 -15.49 6.20
N LYS A 39 6.69 -15.13 4.96
CA LYS A 39 7.33 -16.04 4.01
C LYS A 39 8.73 -16.47 4.48
N PRO A 40 9.63 -15.56 4.90
CA PRO A 40 10.92 -15.97 5.44
C PRO A 40 10.83 -16.86 6.68
N ALA A 41 9.86 -16.63 7.59
CA ALA A 41 9.68 -17.47 8.77
C ALA A 41 9.34 -18.92 8.41
N ALA A 42 8.44 -19.11 7.45
CA ALA A 42 8.04 -20.44 6.97
C ALA A 42 9.17 -21.11 6.17
N GLU A 43 9.81 -20.40 5.24
CA GLU A 43 10.85 -20.94 4.37
C GLU A 43 12.10 -21.37 5.15
N GLU A 44 12.47 -20.65 6.22
CA GLU A 44 13.56 -21.06 7.13
C GLU A 44 13.30 -22.39 7.85
N LEU A 45 12.04 -22.81 7.95
CA LEU A 45 11.62 -24.10 8.50
C LEU A 45 11.49 -25.19 7.41
N GLY A 46 11.77 -24.84 6.15
CA GLY A 46 11.51 -25.71 5.00
C GLY A 46 10.02 -25.94 4.73
N ILE A 47 9.17 -25.02 5.21
CA ILE A 47 7.73 -25.01 4.94
C ILE A 47 7.51 -24.14 3.71
N LYS A 48 6.83 -24.67 2.70
CA LYS A 48 6.40 -23.88 1.54
C LYS A 48 5.36 -22.87 2.02
N CYS A 49 5.53 -21.60 1.69
CA CYS A 49 4.61 -20.53 2.09
C CYS A 49 3.91 -19.98 0.87
N VAL A 50 2.58 -19.84 0.92
CA VAL A 50 1.80 -19.33 -0.21
C VAL A 50 0.70 -18.42 0.31
N ARG A 51 0.53 -17.26 -0.32
CA ARG A 51 -0.53 -16.29 0.01
C ARG A 51 -1.75 -16.45 -0.89
N ALA A 52 -2.94 -16.19 -0.33
CA ALA A 52 -4.22 -16.39 -1.02
C ALA A 52 -4.28 -15.75 -2.43
N ASP A 53 -3.77 -14.53 -2.58
CA ASP A 53 -3.73 -13.80 -3.84
C ASP A 53 -2.80 -14.43 -4.89
N GLU A 54 -1.76 -15.18 -4.49
CA GLU A 54 -0.85 -15.86 -5.41
C GLU A 54 -1.55 -17.02 -6.15
N ILE A 55 -2.63 -17.56 -5.59
CA ILE A 55 -3.31 -18.77 -6.08
C ILE A 55 -4.61 -18.45 -6.81
N MET A 56 -5.18 -17.25 -6.60
CA MET A 56 -6.46 -16.80 -7.18
C MET A 56 -6.48 -16.64 -8.72
N GLN A 57 -5.46 -17.13 -9.43
CA GLN A 57 -5.20 -16.89 -10.87
C GLN A 57 -6.05 -17.74 -11.85
N SER A 58 -6.80 -18.75 -11.40
CA SER A 58 -7.38 -19.78 -12.31
C SER A 58 -8.88 -19.68 -12.62
N GLY A 59 -9.60 -18.65 -12.15
CA GLY A 59 -11.01 -18.42 -12.53
C GLY A 59 -12.06 -19.39 -11.94
N ILE A 60 -11.66 -20.42 -11.18
CA ILE A 60 -12.54 -21.21 -10.30
C ILE A 60 -12.13 -20.90 -8.86
N ILE A 61 -12.59 -19.73 -8.41
CA ILE A 61 -11.95 -18.89 -7.39
C ILE A 61 -12.07 -19.46 -5.98
N ASP A 62 -13.25 -19.97 -5.62
CA ASP A 62 -13.53 -20.33 -4.22
C ASP A 62 -13.04 -21.74 -3.86
N VAL A 63 -13.07 -22.68 -4.80
CA VAL A 63 -12.83 -24.10 -4.51
C VAL A 63 -11.39 -24.36 -4.06
N GLU A 64 -10.40 -23.75 -4.73
CA GLU A 64 -8.98 -23.91 -4.38
C GLU A 64 -8.64 -23.26 -3.03
N MET A 65 -9.22 -22.10 -2.74
CA MET A 65 -9.04 -21.42 -1.45
C MET A 65 -9.60 -22.27 -0.29
N TYR A 66 -10.81 -22.82 -0.40
CA TYR A 66 -11.36 -23.71 0.64
C TYR A 66 -10.54 -24.98 0.82
N LYS A 67 -10.05 -25.55 -0.30
CA LYS A 67 -9.17 -26.71 -0.28
C LYS A 67 -7.87 -26.43 0.47
N LEU A 68 -7.23 -25.28 0.24
CA LEU A 68 -6.01 -24.87 0.94
C LEU A 68 -6.24 -24.61 2.44
N LEU A 69 -7.35 -23.94 2.78
CA LEU A 69 -7.74 -23.75 4.19
C LEU A 69 -7.92 -25.09 4.90
N LEU A 70 -8.32 -26.15 4.19
CA LEU A 70 -8.42 -27.51 4.74
C LEU A 70 -7.08 -28.26 4.76
N SER A 71 -6.32 -28.20 3.66
CA SER A 71 -5.15 -29.06 3.44
C SER A 71 -3.84 -28.51 3.97
N ALA A 72 -3.72 -27.20 4.18
CA ALA A 72 -2.47 -26.60 4.67
C ALA A 72 -2.13 -27.09 6.08
N ASP A 73 -0.84 -27.40 6.28
CA ASP A 73 -0.28 -27.82 7.55
C ASP A 73 -0.32 -26.70 8.59
N ILE A 74 -0.11 -25.46 8.14
CA ILE A 74 -0.26 -24.24 8.94
C ILE A 74 -1.08 -23.22 8.15
N VAL A 75 -1.96 -22.49 8.83
CA VAL A 75 -2.54 -21.25 8.30
C VAL A 75 -2.06 -20.07 9.12
N VAL A 76 -1.53 -19.04 8.46
CA VAL A 76 -1.23 -17.74 9.08
C VAL A 76 -2.28 -16.74 8.60
N ALA A 77 -3.07 -16.18 9.51
CA ALA A 77 -4.10 -15.21 9.20
C ALA A 77 -3.71 -13.82 9.71
N ASP A 78 -3.39 -12.88 8.82
CA ASP A 78 -3.17 -11.48 9.16
C ASP A 78 -4.47 -10.68 9.01
N ILE A 79 -4.95 -10.16 10.14
CA ILE A 79 -6.22 -9.41 10.24
C ILE A 79 -6.02 -7.91 10.49
N SER A 80 -4.81 -7.39 10.23
CA SER A 80 -4.41 -6.01 10.59
C SER A 80 -5.31 -4.92 9.99
N THR A 81 -5.85 -5.16 8.79
CA THR A 81 -6.70 -4.19 8.07
C THR A 81 -8.19 -4.40 8.29
N SER A 82 -8.59 -5.32 9.16
CA SER A 82 -10.00 -5.76 9.28
C SER A 82 -10.62 -6.15 7.94
N ASN A 83 -9.81 -6.69 7.01
CA ASN A 83 -10.28 -7.16 5.72
C ASN A 83 -11.32 -8.26 5.92
N ALA A 84 -12.55 -8.02 5.43
CA ALA A 84 -13.67 -8.94 5.59
C ALA A 84 -13.37 -10.33 5.00
N ASN A 85 -12.60 -10.40 3.91
CA ASN A 85 -12.21 -11.67 3.29
C ASN A 85 -11.26 -12.45 4.20
N ALA A 86 -10.24 -11.80 4.76
CA ALA A 86 -9.29 -12.44 5.66
C ALA A 86 -9.98 -12.96 6.94
N ILE A 87 -10.92 -12.17 7.49
CA ILE A 87 -11.74 -12.58 8.64
C ILE A 87 -12.63 -13.78 8.29
N TYR A 88 -13.25 -13.75 7.11
CA TYR A 88 -14.10 -14.84 6.63
C TYR A 88 -13.31 -16.14 6.46
N GLU A 89 -12.16 -16.08 5.77
CA GLU A 89 -11.26 -17.22 5.56
C GLU A 89 -10.71 -17.80 6.87
N LEU A 90 -10.39 -16.94 7.85
CA LEU A 90 -10.03 -17.37 9.20
C LEU A 90 -11.19 -18.14 9.87
N GLY A 91 -12.42 -17.64 9.77
CA GLY A 91 -13.61 -18.33 10.28
C GLY A 91 -13.81 -19.69 9.63
N VAL A 92 -13.62 -19.77 8.31
CA VAL A 92 -13.66 -21.03 7.55
C VAL A 92 -12.56 -21.99 8.03
N ARG A 93 -11.31 -21.53 8.19
CA ARG A 93 -10.22 -22.36 8.73
C ARG A 93 -10.56 -22.92 10.11
N HIS A 94 -11.09 -22.09 11.01
CA HIS A 94 -11.53 -22.53 12.32
C HIS A 94 -12.62 -23.60 12.24
N ALA A 95 -13.53 -23.54 11.27
CA ALA A 95 -14.54 -24.58 11.07
C ALA A 95 -13.95 -25.88 10.48
N LEU A 96 -12.93 -25.78 9.62
CA LEU A 96 -12.36 -26.92 8.90
C LEU A 96 -11.30 -27.70 9.69
N LYS A 97 -10.57 -27.04 10.60
CA LYS A 97 -9.43 -27.64 11.32
C LYS A 97 -9.42 -27.30 12.81
N LYS A 98 -8.97 -28.27 13.63
CA LYS A 98 -8.88 -28.14 15.09
C LYS A 98 -7.75 -27.23 15.55
N GLY A 99 -6.67 -27.16 14.79
CA GLY A 99 -5.38 -26.62 15.20
C GLY A 99 -4.58 -26.07 14.01
N THR A 100 -3.39 -25.59 14.34
CA THR A 100 -2.35 -25.08 13.43
C THR A 100 -2.75 -23.80 12.70
N THR A 101 -3.44 -22.91 13.41
CA THR A 101 -3.85 -21.59 12.93
C THR A 101 -3.18 -20.51 13.78
N ILE A 102 -2.36 -19.67 13.15
CA ILE A 102 -1.66 -18.56 13.79
C ILE A 102 -2.30 -17.25 13.33
N ILE A 103 -2.74 -16.41 14.26
CA ILE A 103 -3.32 -15.10 13.94
C ILE A 103 -2.26 -14.01 14.16
N MET A 104 -2.16 -13.10 13.21
CA MET A 104 -1.30 -11.92 13.25
C MET A 104 -2.13 -10.64 13.14
N SER A 105 -1.67 -9.57 13.79
CA SER A 105 -2.31 -8.26 13.70
C SER A 105 -1.33 -7.13 13.96
N GLU A 106 -1.49 -6.01 13.26
CA GLU A 106 -0.85 -4.76 13.61
C GLU A 106 -1.35 -4.32 15.00
N LYS A 107 -0.43 -3.82 15.83
CA LYS A 107 -0.62 -3.55 17.27
C LYS A 107 -1.70 -2.52 17.56
N SER A 108 -1.89 -1.54 16.68
CA SER A 108 -2.95 -0.54 16.77
C SER A 108 -4.27 -0.97 16.14
N ALA A 109 -4.33 -2.13 15.48
CA ALA A 109 -5.57 -2.67 14.97
C ALA A 109 -6.51 -3.09 16.11
N VAL A 110 -7.78 -2.70 15.99
CA VAL A 110 -8.81 -3.06 16.96
C VAL A 110 -9.38 -4.42 16.59
N LEU A 111 -9.03 -5.44 17.38
CA LEU A 111 -9.58 -6.78 17.21
C LEU A 111 -11.10 -6.80 17.50
N HIS A 112 -11.86 -7.51 16.67
CA HIS A 112 -13.28 -7.75 16.91
C HIS A 112 -13.48 -8.54 18.21
N PHE A 113 -14.64 -8.36 18.86
CA PHE A 113 -14.87 -8.95 20.19
C PHE A 113 -14.72 -10.49 20.20
N ASP A 114 -15.13 -11.18 19.13
CA ASP A 114 -14.96 -12.64 18.98
C ASP A 114 -13.50 -13.09 18.86
N LEU A 115 -12.60 -12.20 18.45
CA LEU A 115 -11.17 -12.48 18.24
C LEU A 115 -10.30 -11.97 19.39
N ASN A 116 -10.80 -11.10 20.28
CA ASN A 116 -9.99 -10.48 21.34
C ASN A 116 -9.42 -11.50 22.34
N HIS A 117 -10.10 -12.63 22.51
CA HIS A 117 -9.70 -13.70 23.43
C HIS A 117 -8.76 -14.72 22.78
N ILE A 118 -8.48 -14.59 21.47
CA ILE A 118 -7.61 -15.50 20.73
C ILE A 118 -6.17 -14.98 20.74
N ALA A 119 -5.22 -15.87 21.02
CA ALA A 119 -3.80 -15.54 20.99
C ALA A 119 -3.42 -14.98 19.61
N THR A 120 -2.96 -13.73 19.59
CA THR A 120 -2.63 -12.99 18.37
C THR A 120 -1.20 -12.48 18.46
N LEU A 121 -0.37 -12.79 17.46
CA LEU A 121 0.98 -12.26 17.32
C LEU A 121 0.90 -10.82 16.81
N GLN A 122 1.35 -9.87 17.63
CA GLN A 122 1.26 -8.45 17.31
C GLN A 122 2.58 -7.88 16.78
N TYR A 123 2.49 -7.07 15.73
CA TYR A 123 3.61 -6.36 15.11
C TYR A 123 3.29 -4.89 14.84
N GLU A 124 4.29 -4.09 14.47
CA GLU A 124 4.11 -2.63 14.27
C GLU A 124 4.67 -2.16 12.91
N HIS A 125 3.86 -1.43 12.13
CA HIS A 125 4.32 -0.74 10.92
C HIS A 125 4.95 0.61 11.27
N LEU A 126 6.03 0.96 10.57
CA LEU A 126 6.77 2.22 10.73
C LEU A 126 6.57 3.09 9.49
N GLY A 127 5.50 3.86 9.49
CA GLY A 127 5.05 4.56 8.29
C GLY A 127 4.32 3.62 7.35
N ASP A 128 4.80 3.52 6.11
CA ASP A 128 4.26 2.63 5.09
C ASP A 128 5.08 1.35 4.89
N ASP A 129 6.01 1.05 5.81
CA ASP A 129 6.89 -0.11 5.74
C ASP A 129 7.09 -0.77 7.11
N ILE A 130 7.79 -1.90 7.16
CA ILE A 130 8.16 -2.57 8.42
C ILE A 130 9.64 -2.35 8.68
N GLY A 131 9.96 -1.79 9.84
CA GLY A 131 11.34 -1.60 10.26
C GLY A 131 12.13 -2.91 10.30
N CYS A 132 13.37 -2.90 9.84
CA CYS A 132 14.25 -4.08 9.82
C CYS A 132 14.38 -4.76 11.19
N SER A 133 14.34 -3.98 12.27
CA SER A 133 14.43 -4.45 13.65
C SER A 133 13.15 -5.22 14.05
N GLU A 134 11.99 -4.66 13.72
CA GLU A 134 10.68 -5.24 13.98
C GLU A 134 10.44 -6.49 13.12
N ALA A 135 10.77 -6.44 11.82
CA ALA A 135 10.65 -7.59 10.93
C ALA A 135 11.44 -8.79 11.46
N ARG A 136 12.69 -8.58 11.89
CA ARG A 136 13.52 -9.65 12.49
C ARG A 136 12.91 -10.21 13.77
N ARG A 137 12.39 -9.34 14.65
CA ARG A 137 11.78 -9.74 15.93
C ARG A 137 10.56 -10.62 15.69
N ILE A 138 9.64 -10.17 14.85
CA ILE A 138 8.38 -10.87 14.58
C ILE A 138 8.62 -12.14 13.79
N LYS A 139 9.52 -12.13 12.80
CA LYS A 139 9.91 -13.33 12.06
C LYS A 139 10.38 -14.43 13.02
N GLY A 140 11.22 -14.09 13.98
CA GLY A 140 11.71 -15.03 15.00
C GLY A 140 10.58 -15.61 15.87
N GLN A 141 9.65 -14.76 16.32
CA GLN A 141 8.48 -15.19 17.11
C GLN A 141 7.53 -16.07 16.30
N LEU A 142 7.23 -15.68 15.05
CA LEU A 142 6.38 -16.44 14.15
C LEU A 142 6.97 -17.82 13.85
N LYS A 143 8.28 -17.88 13.61
CA LYS A 143 9.01 -19.14 13.41
C LYS A 143 8.86 -20.08 14.61
N SER A 144 9.05 -19.59 15.84
CA SER A 144 8.82 -20.40 17.04
C SER A 144 7.38 -20.89 17.16
N LEU A 145 6.40 -20.05 16.83
CA LEU A 145 4.99 -20.45 16.85
C LEU A 145 4.67 -21.52 15.79
N MET A 146 5.25 -21.42 14.59
CA MET A 146 5.10 -22.43 13.54
C MET A 146 5.70 -23.78 13.96
N GLU A 147 6.89 -23.77 14.58
CA GLU A 147 7.51 -24.99 15.12
C GLU A 147 6.65 -25.64 16.21
N SER A 148 6.12 -24.85 17.15
CA SER A 148 5.21 -25.34 18.18
C SER A 148 3.93 -25.91 17.58
N ALA A 149 3.30 -25.21 16.63
CA ALA A 149 2.07 -25.65 15.98
C ALA A 149 2.23 -27.00 15.26
N LEU A 150 3.39 -27.27 14.64
CA LEU A 150 3.64 -28.54 13.95
C LEU A 150 3.94 -29.72 14.88
N ASN A 151 4.47 -29.44 16.08
CA ASN A 151 4.89 -30.47 17.03
C ASN A 151 3.84 -30.77 18.10
N GLU A 152 2.94 -29.83 18.37
CA GLU A 152 1.92 -29.94 19.41
C GLU A 152 0.52 -30.14 18.81
N THR A 153 -0.29 -31.02 19.43
CA THR A 153 -1.70 -31.20 19.07
C THR A 153 -2.61 -30.30 19.91
N ARG A 154 -2.33 -29.00 19.90
CA ARG A 154 -3.17 -28.01 20.60
C ARG A 154 -4.39 -27.65 19.75
N ILE A 155 -5.56 -27.58 20.39
CA ILE A 155 -6.75 -27.00 19.76
C ILE A 155 -6.66 -25.48 19.87
N ASP A 156 -6.65 -24.80 18.73
CA ASP A 156 -6.65 -23.33 18.63
C ASP A 156 -7.94 -22.79 17.97
N SER A 157 -8.74 -23.66 17.36
CA SER A 157 -10.03 -23.27 16.81
C SER A 157 -11.09 -23.09 17.90
N PRO A 158 -11.79 -21.93 17.92
CA PRO A 158 -12.95 -21.73 18.79
C PRO A 158 -14.05 -22.78 18.54
N VAL A 159 -14.29 -23.18 17.28
CA VAL A 159 -15.33 -24.15 16.92
C VAL A 159 -15.10 -25.48 17.63
N TYR A 160 -13.89 -26.02 17.55
CA TYR A 160 -13.56 -27.31 18.17
C TYR A 160 -13.27 -27.20 19.67
N THR A 161 -13.01 -26.00 20.17
CA THR A 161 -12.94 -25.74 21.62
C THR A 161 -14.34 -25.87 22.25
N TYR A 162 -15.37 -25.30 21.61
CA TYR A 162 -16.74 -25.33 22.12
C TYR A 162 -17.55 -26.56 21.65
N LEU A 163 -17.12 -27.24 20.57
CA LEU A 163 -17.72 -28.47 20.03
C LEU A 163 -16.65 -29.58 19.89
N PRO A 164 -16.18 -30.17 21.00
CA PRO A 164 -15.01 -31.07 21.00
C PRO A 164 -15.21 -32.38 20.22
N ASP A 165 -16.46 -32.85 20.13
CA ASP A 165 -16.82 -34.11 19.47
C ASP A 165 -16.97 -33.99 17.94
N LEU A 166 -16.76 -32.80 17.38
CA LEU A 166 -16.87 -32.58 15.94
C LEU A 166 -15.72 -33.28 15.19
N ASN A 167 -16.08 -33.97 14.10
CA ASN A 167 -15.12 -34.58 13.17
C ASN A 167 -14.69 -33.55 12.13
N THR A 168 -13.38 -33.49 11.85
CA THR A 168 -12.84 -32.61 10.80
C THR A 168 -13.09 -33.20 9.41
N PRO A 169 -13.46 -32.39 8.41
CA PRO A 169 -13.46 -32.82 7.01
C PRO A 169 -12.05 -33.24 6.55
N THR A 170 -11.97 -34.05 5.49
CA THR A 170 -10.70 -34.53 4.92
C THR A 170 -10.71 -34.50 3.40
N LEU A 171 -9.53 -34.36 2.80
CA LEU A 171 -9.28 -34.51 1.36
C LEU A 171 -8.38 -35.72 1.12
N THR A 172 -8.42 -36.27 -0.09
CA THR A 172 -7.52 -37.34 -0.50
C THR A 172 -6.10 -36.82 -0.75
N ALA A 173 -5.10 -37.69 -0.62
CA ALA A 173 -3.70 -37.31 -0.84
C ALA A 173 -3.39 -36.89 -2.29
N GLN A 174 -4.22 -37.30 -3.26
CA GLN A 174 -4.09 -36.88 -4.66
C GLN A 174 -4.57 -35.45 -4.84
N GLU A 175 -5.74 -35.11 -4.29
CA GLU A 175 -6.28 -33.74 -4.31
C GLU A 175 -5.29 -32.77 -3.68
N ILE A 176 -4.69 -33.12 -2.53
CA ILE A 176 -3.68 -32.28 -1.85
C ILE A 176 -2.46 -32.01 -2.76
N LYS A 177 -2.00 -33.00 -3.52
CA LYS A 177 -0.84 -32.81 -4.41
C LYS A 177 -1.14 -31.90 -5.60
N GLU A 178 -2.35 -32.01 -6.16
CA GLU A 178 -2.79 -31.15 -7.27
C GLU A 178 -2.87 -29.70 -6.82
N ILE A 179 -3.49 -29.44 -5.65
CA ILE A 179 -3.56 -28.11 -5.02
C ILE A 179 -2.16 -27.50 -4.84
N VAL A 180 -1.21 -28.26 -4.29
CA VAL A 180 0.16 -27.78 -4.05
C VAL A 180 0.87 -27.43 -5.35
N LYS A 181 0.67 -28.23 -6.41
CA LYS A 181 1.31 -28.03 -7.71
C LYS A 181 0.75 -26.80 -8.43
N ASP A 182 -0.56 -26.64 -8.47
CA ASP A 182 -1.20 -25.50 -9.15
C ASP A 182 -0.80 -24.18 -8.47
N SER A 183 -0.67 -24.20 -7.14
CA SER A 183 -0.11 -23.10 -6.36
C SER A 183 1.37 -22.78 -6.71
N ASP A 184 2.22 -23.78 -6.98
CA ASP A 184 3.64 -23.55 -7.34
C ASP A 184 3.80 -22.79 -8.67
N GLU A 185 2.93 -23.08 -9.64
CA GLU A 185 2.99 -22.50 -10.98
C GLU A 185 2.53 -21.04 -10.94
N ALA A 186 1.40 -20.78 -10.25
CA ALA A 186 0.84 -19.45 -10.09
C ALA A 186 1.76 -18.48 -9.31
N GLU A 187 2.38 -18.94 -8.22
CA GLU A 187 3.27 -18.12 -7.39
C GLU A 187 4.50 -17.64 -8.18
N LYS A 188 5.10 -18.50 -9.00
CA LYS A 188 6.32 -18.16 -9.76
C LYS A 188 6.07 -17.12 -10.82
N GLU A 189 4.93 -17.20 -11.51
CA GLU A 189 4.57 -16.26 -12.55
C GLU A 189 4.25 -14.88 -11.96
N TRP A 190 3.40 -14.83 -10.93
CA TRP A 190 3.06 -13.59 -10.24
C TRP A 190 4.27 -12.92 -9.59
N GLY A 191 5.03 -13.67 -8.79
CA GLY A 191 6.18 -13.14 -8.05
C GLY A 191 7.23 -12.56 -8.98
N TYR A 192 7.43 -13.16 -10.15
CA TYR A 192 8.33 -12.60 -11.16
C TYR A 192 7.80 -11.29 -11.74
N ILE A 193 6.54 -11.25 -12.19
CA ILE A 193 5.94 -10.07 -12.84
C ILE A 193 5.88 -8.89 -11.88
N PHE A 194 5.37 -9.10 -10.66
CA PHE A 194 5.19 -8.05 -9.67
C PHE A 194 6.52 -7.45 -9.20
N ASN A 195 7.48 -8.30 -8.79
CA ASN A 195 8.78 -7.81 -8.33
C ASN A 195 9.54 -7.09 -9.44
N SER A 196 9.45 -7.59 -10.68
CA SER A 196 10.01 -6.90 -11.83
C SER A 196 9.34 -5.53 -12.03
N ALA A 197 8.01 -5.43 -11.89
CA ALA A 197 7.28 -4.18 -12.06
C ALA A 197 7.70 -3.13 -11.01
N GLU A 198 7.75 -3.52 -9.73
CA GLU A 198 8.16 -2.65 -8.63
C GLU A 198 9.64 -2.23 -8.76
N GLU A 199 10.53 -3.11 -9.21
CA GLU A 199 11.92 -2.77 -9.50
C GLU A 199 12.02 -1.71 -10.61
N LYS A 200 11.32 -1.91 -11.72
CA LYS A 200 11.28 -0.93 -12.82
C LYS A 200 10.74 0.41 -12.36
N LEU A 201 9.66 0.41 -11.58
CA LEU A 201 9.08 1.62 -11.00
C LEU A 201 10.08 2.34 -10.09
N LYS A 202 10.79 1.60 -9.22
CA LYS A 202 11.81 2.15 -8.31
C LYS A 202 12.93 2.90 -9.04
N PHE A 203 13.32 2.42 -10.22
CA PHE A 203 14.34 3.06 -11.06
C PHE A 203 13.77 4.09 -12.06
N GLY A 204 12.47 4.39 -12.01
CA GLY A 204 11.82 5.36 -12.88
C GLY A 204 11.62 4.88 -14.32
N ASP A 205 11.72 3.57 -14.57
CA ASP A 205 11.47 2.94 -15.87
C ASP A 205 9.96 2.70 -16.05
N PHE A 206 9.22 3.81 -16.21
CA PHE A 206 7.75 3.79 -16.23
C PHE A 206 7.17 3.00 -17.41
N SER A 207 7.84 2.98 -18.57
CA SER A 207 7.38 2.24 -19.74
C SER A 207 7.39 0.73 -19.49
N ASN A 208 8.53 0.18 -19.02
CA ASN A 208 8.60 -1.25 -18.72
C ASN A 208 7.75 -1.64 -17.50
N ALA A 209 7.68 -0.78 -16.48
CA ALA A 209 6.81 -1.00 -15.32
C ALA A 209 5.34 -1.08 -15.75
N LYS A 210 4.88 -0.18 -16.63
CA LYS A 210 3.52 -0.16 -17.18
C LYS A 210 3.17 -1.47 -17.87
N GLU A 211 4.03 -1.98 -18.75
CA GLU A 211 3.81 -3.26 -19.44
C GLU A 211 3.67 -4.43 -18.45
N LEU A 212 4.48 -4.44 -17.39
CA LEU A 212 4.40 -5.47 -16.35
C LEU A 212 3.14 -5.34 -15.49
N TYR A 213 2.72 -4.12 -15.14
CA TYR A 213 1.46 -3.91 -14.41
C TYR A 213 0.22 -4.24 -15.26
N GLN A 214 0.28 -4.07 -16.58
CA GLN A 214 -0.78 -4.56 -17.48
C GLN A 214 -0.90 -6.08 -17.42
N LYS A 215 0.21 -6.81 -17.52
CA LYS A 215 0.23 -8.27 -17.34
C LYS A 215 -0.23 -8.68 -15.94
N ALA A 216 0.19 -7.95 -14.91
CA ALA A 216 -0.23 -8.19 -13.54
C ALA A 216 -1.76 -8.07 -13.38
N LEU A 217 -2.40 -7.12 -14.09
CA LEU A 217 -3.85 -6.95 -14.10
C LEU A 217 -4.61 -8.00 -14.94
N GLU A 218 -3.95 -8.61 -15.94
CA GLU A 218 -4.50 -9.79 -16.62
C GLU A 218 -4.60 -10.98 -15.65
N ILE A 219 -3.61 -11.11 -14.76
CA ILE A 219 -3.58 -12.15 -13.71
C ILE A 219 -4.54 -11.79 -12.56
N ARG A 220 -4.60 -10.51 -12.15
CA ARG A 220 -5.44 -10.03 -11.03
C ARG A 220 -6.32 -8.86 -11.47
N PRO A 221 -7.45 -9.15 -12.13
CA PRO A 221 -8.37 -8.11 -12.55
C PRO A 221 -8.92 -7.33 -11.35
N ARG A 222 -9.05 -6.01 -11.50
CA ARG A 222 -9.63 -5.10 -10.48
C ARG A 222 -8.83 -4.94 -9.19
N ASP A 223 -7.57 -5.35 -9.16
CA ASP A 223 -6.68 -5.04 -8.04
C ASP A 223 -6.43 -3.52 -7.97
N GLU A 224 -6.92 -2.89 -6.90
CA GLU A 224 -6.86 -1.43 -6.72
C GLU A 224 -5.41 -0.91 -6.73
N TYR A 225 -4.48 -1.64 -6.11
CA TYR A 225 -3.08 -1.24 -6.04
C TYR A 225 -2.45 -1.30 -7.42
N LEU A 226 -2.71 -2.36 -8.20
CA LEU A 226 -2.20 -2.47 -9.56
C LEU A 226 -2.80 -1.42 -10.50
N ILE A 227 -4.09 -1.10 -10.36
CA ILE A 227 -4.73 -0.01 -11.11
C ILE A 227 -4.05 1.33 -10.80
N GLN A 228 -3.77 1.60 -9.52
CA GLN A 228 -3.04 2.80 -9.09
C GLN A 228 -1.62 2.84 -9.66
N ARG A 229 -0.87 1.74 -9.59
CA ARG A 229 0.49 1.64 -10.16
C ARG A 229 0.51 1.83 -11.67
N LEU A 230 -0.43 1.19 -12.38
CA LEU A 230 -0.58 1.35 -13.82
C LEU A 230 -0.94 2.81 -14.17
N THR A 231 -1.84 3.43 -13.42
CA THR A 231 -2.20 4.86 -13.56
C THR A 231 -0.97 5.75 -13.42
N LEU A 232 -0.20 5.56 -12.34
CA LEU A 232 1.04 6.29 -12.07
C LEU A 232 2.02 6.19 -13.24
N CYS A 233 2.31 4.96 -13.69
CA CYS A 233 3.22 4.74 -14.79
C CYS A 233 2.70 5.42 -16.07
N THR A 234 1.40 5.35 -16.32
CA THR A 234 0.78 5.89 -17.54
C THR A 234 0.93 7.41 -17.66
N TYR A 235 0.73 8.20 -16.60
CA TYR A 235 0.91 9.66 -16.69
C TYR A 235 2.36 10.13 -16.50
N LYS A 236 3.23 9.30 -15.92
CA LYS A 236 4.67 9.61 -15.75
C LYS A 236 5.52 9.21 -16.95
N GLU A 237 5.06 8.26 -17.76
CA GLU A 237 5.73 7.84 -18.98
C GLU A 237 5.94 9.01 -19.95
N LYS A 238 7.16 9.13 -20.47
CA LYS A 238 7.52 10.11 -21.50
C LYS A 238 7.60 9.43 -22.86
N ILE A 239 6.64 9.70 -23.72
CA ILE A 239 6.61 9.18 -25.10
C ILE A 239 6.81 10.37 -26.04
N GLU A 240 7.81 10.32 -26.92
CA GLU A 240 8.17 11.43 -27.81
C GLU A 240 6.99 11.88 -28.71
N SER A 241 6.18 10.92 -29.17
CA SER A 241 5.02 11.16 -30.02
C SER A 241 3.74 11.54 -29.26
N LYS A 242 3.76 11.61 -27.92
CA LYS A 242 2.56 11.79 -27.09
C LYS A 242 2.71 12.94 -26.10
N SER A 243 1.78 13.90 -26.14
CA SER A 243 1.75 14.98 -25.16
C SER A 243 1.41 14.46 -23.75
N ARG A 244 1.93 15.17 -22.72
CA ARG A 244 1.63 14.86 -21.32
C ARG A 244 0.13 14.88 -21.03
N VAL A 245 -0.62 15.79 -21.66
CA VAL A 245 -2.09 15.86 -21.56
C VAL A 245 -2.74 14.55 -22.04
N MET A 246 -2.32 13.99 -23.18
CA MET A 246 -2.86 12.71 -23.65
C MET A 246 -2.50 11.56 -22.70
N SER A 247 -1.27 11.50 -22.18
CA SER A 247 -0.90 10.50 -21.16
C SER A 247 -1.73 10.63 -19.89
N CYS A 248 -2.03 11.85 -19.47
CA CYS A 248 -2.92 12.15 -18.35
C CYS A 248 -4.37 11.69 -18.60
N MET A 249 -4.90 11.89 -19.80
CA MET A 249 -6.25 11.43 -20.16
C MET A 249 -6.34 9.91 -20.13
N ASP A 250 -5.36 9.19 -20.69
CA ASP A 250 -5.30 7.72 -20.63
C ASP A 250 -5.21 7.22 -19.18
N ALA A 251 -4.41 7.88 -18.33
CA ALA A 251 -4.33 7.55 -16.92
C ALA A 251 -5.68 7.75 -16.19
N MET A 252 -6.46 8.80 -16.53
CA MET A 252 -7.81 8.96 -15.97
C MET A 252 -8.77 7.85 -16.41
N VAL A 253 -8.63 7.32 -17.62
CA VAL A 253 -9.46 6.19 -18.09
C VAL A 253 -9.19 4.97 -17.20
N ILE A 254 -7.92 4.66 -16.94
CA ILE A 254 -7.52 3.55 -16.07
C ILE A 254 -8.00 3.78 -14.63
N LEU A 255 -7.80 4.97 -14.10
CA LEU A 255 -8.19 5.32 -12.73
C LEU A 255 -9.72 5.33 -12.54
N SER A 256 -10.51 5.47 -13.61
CA SER A 256 -11.97 5.52 -13.54
C SER A 256 -12.59 4.24 -12.97
N ASP A 257 -11.90 3.10 -13.08
CA ASP A 257 -12.30 1.83 -12.45
C ASP A 257 -12.38 1.93 -10.91
N LEU A 258 -11.65 2.87 -10.31
CA LEU A 258 -11.68 3.15 -8.87
C LEU A 258 -12.64 4.27 -8.48
N SER A 259 -13.45 4.77 -9.43
CA SER A 259 -14.47 5.80 -9.20
C SER A 259 -13.94 7.02 -8.42
N PRO A 260 -12.89 7.72 -8.92
CA PRO A 260 -12.17 8.73 -8.16
C PRO A 260 -13.07 9.86 -7.67
N GLU A 261 -14.14 10.23 -8.40
CA GLU A 261 -15.08 11.29 -8.01
C GLU A 261 -15.86 11.00 -6.71
N THR A 262 -16.01 9.72 -6.34
CA THR A 262 -16.74 9.29 -5.14
C THR A 262 -15.90 8.46 -4.16
N SER A 263 -14.67 8.11 -4.54
CA SER A 263 -13.75 7.34 -3.69
C SER A 263 -13.34 8.09 -2.42
N ASN A 264 -13.20 7.35 -1.33
CA ASN A 264 -12.61 7.84 -0.08
C ASN A 264 -11.17 7.35 0.12
N ASP A 265 -10.60 6.68 -0.89
CA ASP A 265 -9.20 6.27 -0.85
C ASP A 265 -8.28 7.47 -1.17
N PRO A 266 -7.44 7.93 -0.22
CA PRO A 266 -6.60 9.10 -0.40
C PRO A 266 -5.58 8.96 -1.53
N GLU A 267 -5.11 7.74 -1.82
CA GLU A 267 -4.18 7.48 -2.93
C GLU A 267 -4.87 7.72 -4.27
N THR A 268 -6.05 7.12 -4.47
CA THR A 268 -6.89 7.32 -5.66
C THR A 268 -7.22 8.79 -5.89
N THR A 269 -7.64 9.51 -4.85
CA THR A 269 -7.91 10.95 -4.97
C THR A 269 -6.65 11.76 -5.23
N GLY A 270 -5.52 11.43 -4.59
CA GLY A 270 -4.23 12.08 -4.83
C GLY A 270 -3.75 11.93 -6.27
N MET A 271 -3.89 10.74 -6.86
CA MET A 271 -3.58 10.48 -8.28
C MET A 271 -4.49 11.27 -9.22
N ALA A 272 -5.80 11.29 -8.97
CA ALA A 272 -6.73 12.11 -9.76
C ALA A 272 -6.38 13.60 -9.65
N GLY A 273 -5.98 14.06 -8.47
CA GLY A 273 -5.47 15.41 -8.24
C GLY A 273 -4.21 15.71 -9.06
N ALA A 274 -3.24 14.79 -9.06
CA ALA A 274 -1.99 14.94 -9.79
C ALA A 274 -2.20 15.02 -11.31
N ILE A 275 -3.05 14.15 -11.84
CA ILE A 275 -3.38 14.11 -13.26
C ILE A 275 -4.04 15.43 -13.69
N ASN A 276 -5.06 15.89 -12.96
CA ASN A 276 -5.73 17.16 -13.25
C ASN A 276 -4.76 18.36 -13.11
N LYS A 277 -3.88 18.35 -12.11
CA LYS A 277 -2.84 19.38 -11.94
C LYS A 277 -1.91 19.43 -13.16
N TYR A 278 -1.44 18.29 -13.66
CA TYR A 278 -0.56 18.25 -14.84
C TYR A 278 -1.24 18.72 -16.13
N ILE A 279 -2.53 18.37 -16.32
CA ILE A 279 -3.32 18.89 -17.44
C ILE A 279 -3.45 20.41 -17.33
N TRP A 280 -3.77 20.95 -16.16
CA TRP A 280 -3.83 22.40 -15.95
C TRP A 280 -2.48 23.07 -16.21
N MET A 281 -1.37 22.49 -15.76
CA MET A 281 -0.04 23.07 -15.96
C MET A 281 0.28 23.31 -17.44
N ASP A 282 -0.17 22.44 -18.34
CA ASP A 282 0.06 22.54 -19.80
C ASP A 282 -1.01 23.33 -20.53
N THR A 283 -2.27 23.26 -20.10
CA THR A 283 -3.41 23.87 -20.80
C THR A 283 -3.79 25.25 -20.25
N LYS A 284 -3.43 25.53 -18.99
CA LYS A 284 -3.88 26.66 -18.17
C LYS A 284 -5.40 26.76 -17.98
N ASP A 285 -6.16 25.71 -18.32
CA ASP A 285 -7.61 25.65 -18.08
C ASP A 285 -7.90 25.47 -16.59
N ILE A 286 -8.48 26.52 -16.00
CA ILE A 286 -8.79 26.61 -14.56
C ILE A 286 -9.72 25.48 -14.09
N THR A 287 -10.51 24.87 -14.98
CA THR A 287 -11.39 23.75 -14.65
C THR A 287 -10.60 22.57 -14.11
N PHE A 288 -9.44 22.28 -14.69
CA PHE A 288 -8.56 21.21 -14.22
C PHE A 288 -7.87 21.57 -12.90
N LEU A 289 -7.52 22.84 -12.68
CA LEU A 289 -7.00 23.27 -11.37
C LEU A 289 -8.07 23.12 -10.28
N ASN A 290 -9.31 23.50 -10.56
CA ASN A 290 -10.44 23.33 -9.64
C ASN A 290 -10.70 21.85 -9.30
N LYS A 291 -10.62 20.96 -10.30
CA LYS A 291 -10.69 19.51 -10.07
C LYS A 291 -9.53 19.02 -9.21
N ALA A 292 -8.30 19.44 -9.49
CA ALA A 292 -7.14 19.08 -8.69
C ALA A 292 -7.30 19.49 -7.21
N ILE A 293 -7.76 20.72 -6.96
CA ILE A 293 -8.10 21.20 -5.60
C ILE A 293 -9.14 20.31 -4.95
N SER A 294 -10.24 19.99 -5.65
CA SER A 294 -11.31 19.13 -5.11
C SER A 294 -10.79 17.76 -4.67
N PHE A 295 -10.01 17.11 -5.54
CA PHE A 295 -9.42 15.79 -5.27
C PHE A 295 -8.42 15.82 -4.11
N TYR A 296 -7.43 16.70 -4.16
CA TYR A 296 -6.44 16.80 -3.08
C TYR A 296 -7.08 17.23 -1.76
N ASN A 297 -8.08 18.11 -1.78
CA ASN A 297 -8.80 18.51 -0.58
C ASN A 297 -9.53 17.34 0.07
N ARG A 298 -10.17 16.47 -0.72
CA ARG A 298 -10.81 15.26 -0.21
C ARG A 298 -9.80 14.29 0.39
N GLY A 299 -8.73 13.95 -0.32
CA GLY A 299 -7.67 13.08 0.21
C GLY A 299 -7.05 13.63 1.50
N TYR A 300 -6.73 14.93 1.51
CA TYR A 300 -6.17 15.60 2.69
C TYR A 300 -7.15 15.71 3.87
N THR A 301 -8.45 15.88 3.60
CA THR A 301 -9.48 15.90 4.65
C THR A 301 -9.62 14.54 5.33
N ILE A 302 -9.49 13.46 4.56
CA ILE A 302 -9.61 12.09 5.05
C ILE A 302 -8.35 11.67 5.82
N LYS A 303 -7.17 11.83 5.21
CA LYS A 303 -5.92 11.23 5.74
C LYS A 303 -5.02 12.19 6.49
N LYS A 304 -5.16 13.50 6.26
CA LYS A 304 -4.27 14.54 6.81
C LYS A 304 -2.79 14.23 6.62
N ASP A 305 -2.42 13.72 5.43
CA ASP A 305 -1.03 13.44 5.07
C ASP A 305 -0.32 14.62 4.41
N TYR A 306 1.01 14.56 4.36
CA TYR A 306 1.85 15.59 3.77
C TYR A 306 1.76 15.66 2.24
N TYR A 307 1.49 14.54 1.55
CA TYR A 307 1.46 14.49 0.07
C TYR A 307 0.25 15.22 -0.51
N ASN A 308 -0.95 14.86 -0.06
CA ASN A 308 -2.19 15.51 -0.45
C ASN A 308 -2.19 16.97 0.02
N GLY A 309 -1.69 17.23 1.23
CA GLY A 309 -1.62 18.58 1.79
C GLY A 309 -0.69 19.51 1.01
N GLU A 310 0.52 19.08 0.68
CA GLU A 310 1.47 19.89 -0.10
C GLU A 310 0.89 20.24 -1.47
N ASN A 311 0.35 19.24 -2.18
CA ASN A 311 -0.21 19.46 -3.50
C ASN A 311 -1.48 20.34 -3.46
N LEU A 312 -2.31 20.19 -2.42
CA LEU A 312 -3.46 21.06 -2.19
C LEU A 312 -3.02 22.53 -2.00
N ALA A 313 -2.03 22.75 -1.11
CA ALA A 313 -1.52 24.08 -0.82
C ALA A 313 -0.93 24.75 -2.07
N LEU A 314 -0.19 23.99 -2.89
CA LEU A 314 0.32 24.46 -4.18
C LEU A 314 -0.82 24.82 -5.14
N CYS A 315 -1.87 24.01 -5.22
CA CYS A 315 -3.00 24.33 -6.10
C CYS A 315 -3.73 25.61 -5.65
N TYR A 316 -3.86 25.85 -4.34
CA TYR A 316 -4.40 27.12 -3.83
C TYR A 316 -3.51 28.31 -4.19
N PHE A 317 -2.19 28.18 -4.01
CA PHE A 317 -1.23 29.22 -4.40
C PHE A 317 -1.29 29.54 -5.91
N GLU A 318 -1.29 28.51 -6.76
CA GLU A 318 -1.38 28.70 -8.21
C GLU A 318 -2.72 29.32 -8.62
N LYS A 319 -3.81 28.95 -7.94
CA LYS A 319 -5.13 29.54 -8.17
C LYS A 319 -5.13 31.02 -7.81
N SER A 320 -4.50 31.43 -6.71
CA SER A 320 -4.40 32.85 -6.37
C SER A 320 -3.58 33.63 -7.40
N LYS A 321 -2.47 33.08 -7.91
CA LYS A 321 -1.68 33.67 -9.00
C LYS A 321 -2.50 33.84 -10.28
N GLN A 322 -3.25 32.81 -10.69
CA GLN A 322 -4.07 32.86 -11.89
C GLN A 322 -5.20 33.89 -11.76
N LEU A 323 -5.84 33.99 -10.59
CA LEU A 323 -6.87 34.99 -10.33
C LEU A 323 -6.30 36.42 -10.35
N LYS A 324 -5.11 36.67 -9.80
CA LYS A 324 -4.44 37.99 -9.90
C LYS A 324 -4.22 38.46 -11.34
N ASN A 325 -4.04 37.52 -12.26
CA ASN A 325 -3.86 37.78 -13.69
C ASN A 325 -5.18 37.88 -14.46
N THR A 326 -6.33 37.79 -13.79
CA THR A 326 -7.66 37.84 -14.41
C THR A 326 -8.35 39.14 -14.03
N GLU A 327 -8.58 40.04 -15.01
CA GLU A 327 -9.14 41.38 -14.76
C GLU A 327 -10.48 41.40 -14.02
N THR A 328 -11.28 40.35 -14.18
CA THR A 328 -12.61 40.23 -13.55
C THR A 328 -12.59 39.45 -12.23
N ALA A 329 -11.42 39.05 -11.72
CA ALA A 329 -11.34 38.29 -10.48
C ALA A 329 -11.69 39.15 -9.26
N ASN A 330 -12.38 38.53 -8.31
CA ASN A 330 -12.72 39.15 -7.05
C ASN A 330 -11.52 39.09 -6.08
N ASP A 331 -11.11 40.23 -5.55
CA ASP A 331 -10.01 40.35 -4.57
C ASP A 331 -10.20 39.42 -3.36
N LYS A 332 -11.45 39.19 -2.93
CA LYS A 332 -11.73 38.27 -1.83
C LYS A 332 -11.39 36.83 -2.16
N ASP A 333 -11.59 36.41 -3.41
CA ASP A 333 -11.26 35.05 -3.85
C ASP A 333 -9.75 34.85 -3.94
N ILE A 334 -9.01 35.88 -4.36
CA ILE A 334 -7.54 35.87 -4.34
C ILE A 334 -7.04 35.67 -2.91
N VAL A 335 -7.45 36.55 -1.99
CA VAL A 335 -7.04 36.51 -0.58
C VAL A 335 -7.47 35.20 0.09
N PHE A 336 -8.67 34.69 -0.23
CA PHE A 336 -9.15 33.41 0.28
C PHE A 336 -8.22 32.25 -0.09
N ASN A 337 -7.79 32.16 -1.36
CA ASN A 337 -6.87 31.12 -1.79
C ASN A 337 -5.47 31.27 -1.18
N GLU A 338 -4.98 32.50 -0.97
CA GLU A 338 -3.70 32.75 -0.27
C GLU A 338 -3.74 32.26 1.19
N ILE A 339 -4.82 32.56 1.91
CA ILE A 339 -5.03 32.10 3.29
C ILE A 339 -5.13 30.58 3.35
N LEU A 340 -5.82 29.95 2.39
CA LEU A 340 -5.91 28.49 2.33
C LEU A 340 -4.53 27.87 2.08
N ALA A 341 -3.76 28.39 1.13
CA ALA A 341 -2.40 27.93 0.87
C ALA A 341 -1.52 28.04 2.12
N GLU A 342 -1.51 29.20 2.79
CA GLU A 342 -0.71 29.43 4.00
C GLU A 342 -1.08 28.46 5.14
N LYS A 343 -2.38 28.32 5.43
CA LYS A 343 -2.85 27.42 6.49
C LYS A 343 -2.52 25.96 6.18
N THR A 344 -2.68 25.54 4.93
CA THR A 344 -2.35 24.17 4.53
C THR A 344 -0.85 23.93 4.60
N PHE A 345 0.01 24.84 4.10
CA PHE A 345 1.46 24.70 4.23
C PHE A 345 1.93 24.66 5.68
N LYS A 346 1.33 25.47 6.56
CA LYS A 346 1.64 25.42 8.00
C LYS A 346 1.33 24.04 8.59
N SER A 347 0.13 23.51 8.31
CA SER A 347 -0.26 22.19 8.79
C SER A 347 0.60 21.07 8.19
N VAL A 348 0.97 21.16 6.91
CA VAL A 348 1.88 20.21 6.26
C VAL A 348 3.26 20.25 6.91
N LEU A 349 3.79 21.44 7.21
CA LEU A 349 5.07 21.57 7.90
C LEU A 349 5.02 20.88 9.29
N GLU A 350 3.98 21.15 10.08
CA GLU A 350 3.76 20.51 11.38
C GLU A 350 3.69 18.97 11.27
N ILE A 351 2.99 18.44 10.26
CA ILE A 351 2.92 16.99 9.98
C ILE A 351 4.32 16.44 9.66
N THR A 352 5.06 17.08 8.76
CA THR A 352 6.39 16.62 8.37
C THR A 352 7.39 16.68 9.52
N GLU A 353 7.35 17.72 10.36
CA GLU A 353 8.20 17.86 11.53
C GLU A 353 7.91 16.79 12.57
N GLY A 354 6.63 16.51 12.84
CA GLY A 354 6.24 15.40 13.73
C GLY A 354 6.70 14.03 13.22
N ILE A 355 6.71 13.81 11.90
CA ILE A 355 7.27 12.59 11.30
C ILE A 355 8.80 12.54 11.50
N ILE A 356 9.50 13.66 11.25
CA ILE A 356 10.97 13.76 11.40
C ILE A 356 11.41 13.49 12.84
N GLU A 357 10.63 13.94 13.83
CA GLU A 357 10.92 13.77 15.26
C GLU A 357 10.60 12.35 15.79
N SER A 358 9.98 11.49 14.98
CA SER A 358 9.64 10.13 15.39
C SER A 358 10.87 9.22 15.53
N THR A 359 10.83 8.28 16.48
CA THR A 359 11.97 7.43 16.84
C THR A 359 12.50 6.58 15.69
N ASN A 360 11.65 6.25 14.73
CA ASN A 360 11.96 5.34 13.62
C ASN A 360 11.95 6.06 12.26
N PHE A 361 12.09 7.39 12.26
CA PHE A 361 12.06 8.19 11.03
C PHE A 361 13.05 7.69 9.97
N ASN A 362 14.28 7.38 10.37
CA ASN A 362 15.34 6.92 9.46
C ASN A 362 15.08 5.52 8.85
N GLU A 363 14.10 4.76 9.35
CA GLU A 363 13.74 3.45 8.82
C GLU A 363 12.64 3.52 7.74
N ARG A 364 12.05 4.70 7.51
CA ARG A 364 10.96 4.87 6.54
C ARG A 364 11.45 4.81 5.10
N SER A 365 10.58 4.36 4.20
CA SER A 365 10.87 4.32 2.76
C SER A 365 10.84 5.71 2.09
N ASP A 366 10.13 6.67 2.70
CA ASP A 366 9.78 7.98 2.14
C ASP A 366 10.55 9.16 2.76
N VAL A 367 11.61 8.90 3.54
CA VAL A 367 12.40 9.92 4.28
C VAL A 367 12.75 11.14 3.43
N LYS A 368 13.21 10.92 2.20
CA LYS A 368 13.58 12.01 1.29
C LYS A 368 12.40 12.92 0.97
N TRP A 369 11.22 12.35 0.74
CA TRP A 369 10.03 13.11 0.38
C TRP A 369 9.48 13.92 1.55
N VAL A 370 9.59 13.39 2.77
CA VAL A 370 9.25 14.16 3.98
C VAL A 370 10.11 15.42 4.09
N TYR A 371 11.42 15.31 3.88
CA TYR A 371 12.31 16.48 3.86
C TYR A 371 12.01 17.44 2.70
N ALA A 372 11.73 16.91 1.50
CA ALA A 372 11.37 17.72 0.34
C ALA A 372 10.12 18.58 0.61
N THR A 373 9.07 17.95 1.14
CA THR A 373 7.81 18.62 1.48
C THR A 373 7.98 19.62 2.62
N ALA A 374 8.77 19.30 3.65
CA ALA A 374 9.09 20.21 4.75
C ALA A 374 9.84 21.45 4.25
N ALA A 375 10.86 21.26 3.41
CA ALA A 375 11.64 22.34 2.81
C ALA A 375 10.76 23.31 2.02
N LYS A 376 9.86 22.77 1.20
CA LYS A 376 8.94 23.57 0.40
C LYS A 376 7.93 24.34 1.24
N SER A 377 7.37 23.69 2.26
CA SER A 377 6.42 24.34 3.17
C SER A 377 7.11 25.48 3.93
N ALA A 378 8.34 25.27 4.39
CA ALA A 378 9.17 26.30 4.99
C ALA A 378 9.50 27.45 4.02
N SER A 379 9.78 27.14 2.75
CA SER A 379 10.03 28.14 1.69
C SER A 379 8.81 29.04 1.45
N TYR A 380 7.61 28.44 1.36
CA TYR A 380 6.37 29.21 1.24
C TYR A 380 6.18 30.17 2.42
N LEU A 381 6.35 29.65 3.63
CA LEU A 381 6.17 30.34 4.91
C LEU A 381 7.33 31.28 5.30
N GLU A 382 8.35 31.42 4.44
CA GLU A 382 9.49 32.32 4.65
C GLU A 382 10.36 31.96 5.87
N LEU A 383 10.41 30.68 6.21
CA LEU A 383 11.21 30.13 7.30
C LEU A 383 12.58 29.69 6.79
N LYS A 384 13.46 30.65 6.53
CA LYS A 384 14.72 30.41 5.78
C LYS A 384 15.63 29.35 6.40
N GLU A 385 15.81 29.36 7.71
CA GLU A 385 16.64 28.37 8.41
C GLU A 385 16.11 26.94 8.24
N LYS A 386 14.79 26.75 8.32
CA LYS A 386 14.14 25.46 8.11
C LYS A 386 14.21 25.01 6.66
N GLU A 387 13.99 25.94 5.71
CA GLU A 387 14.12 25.68 4.27
C GLU A 387 15.53 25.14 3.96
N ASP A 388 16.58 25.82 4.43
CA ASP A 388 17.96 25.46 4.16
C ASP A 388 18.34 24.11 4.80
N LEU A 389 17.89 23.87 6.04
CA LEU A 389 18.09 22.60 6.74
C LEU A 389 17.45 21.43 5.99
N TYR A 390 16.15 21.50 5.70
CA TYR A 390 15.42 20.40 5.08
C TYR A 390 15.81 20.20 3.61
N SER A 391 16.10 21.28 2.88
CA SER A 391 16.63 21.18 1.51
C SER A 391 17.97 20.46 1.48
N SER A 392 18.86 20.74 2.44
CA SER A 392 20.16 20.08 2.53
C SER A 392 20.01 18.58 2.85
N LYS A 393 19.10 18.23 3.76
CA LYS A 393 18.77 16.84 4.08
C LYS A 393 18.19 16.09 2.89
N PHE A 394 17.22 16.66 2.18
CA PHE A 394 16.66 16.08 0.96
C PHE A 394 17.74 15.80 -0.09
N LYS A 395 18.57 16.80 -0.41
CA LYS A 395 19.64 16.67 -1.40
C LYS A 395 20.64 15.57 -1.05
N SER A 396 20.92 15.36 0.24
CA SER A 396 21.85 14.31 0.70
C SER A 396 21.32 12.88 0.52
N LEU A 397 20.01 12.72 0.27
CA LEU A 397 19.31 11.44 0.14
C LEU A 397 18.83 11.15 -1.29
N CYS A 398 19.17 12.02 -2.26
CA CYS A 398 18.74 11.86 -3.64
C CYS A 398 19.73 10.98 -4.40
N ASP A 399 19.22 9.88 -4.96
CA ASP A 399 20.06 8.85 -5.59
C ASP A 399 19.91 8.82 -7.13
N ASN A 400 18.99 9.60 -7.69
CA ASN A 400 18.70 9.62 -9.12
C ASN A 400 18.23 11.01 -9.62
N SER A 401 18.17 11.19 -10.93
CA SER A 401 17.80 12.46 -11.57
C SER A 401 16.31 12.79 -11.50
N TRP A 402 15.43 11.79 -11.36
CA TRP A 402 13.98 12.00 -11.31
C TRP A 402 13.54 12.65 -9.99
N ASP A 403 14.20 12.30 -8.88
CA ASP A 403 13.95 12.86 -7.55
C ASP A 403 14.14 14.39 -7.58
N PHE A 404 15.26 14.85 -8.16
CA PHE A 404 15.57 16.26 -8.33
C PHE A 404 14.61 16.97 -9.28
N ASN A 405 14.31 16.36 -10.44
CA ASN A 405 13.42 16.98 -11.43
C ASN A 405 12.02 17.22 -10.85
N THR A 406 11.49 16.26 -10.08
CA THR A 406 10.17 16.39 -9.46
C THR A 406 10.15 17.46 -8.39
N PHE A 407 11.20 17.56 -7.59
CA PHE A 407 11.35 18.61 -6.59
C PHE A 407 11.39 20.01 -7.24
N GLU A 408 12.21 20.18 -8.27
CA GLU A 408 12.36 21.47 -8.96
C GLU A 408 11.13 21.85 -9.80
N GLU A 409 10.46 20.89 -10.47
CA GLU A 409 9.22 21.14 -11.24
C GLU A 409 8.11 21.74 -10.38
N ASN A 410 8.02 21.33 -9.12
CA ASN A 410 6.99 21.80 -8.21
C ASN A 410 7.47 22.94 -7.31
N LYS A 411 8.69 23.46 -7.47
CA LYS A 411 9.24 24.52 -6.63
C LYS A 411 8.42 25.80 -6.77
N ILE A 412 8.09 26.43 -5.65
CA ILE A 412 7.36 27.69 -5.64
C ILE A 412 8.27 28.78 -6.23
N LYS A 413 7.86 29.35 -7.35
CA LYS A 413 8.52 30.51 -7.95
C LYS A 413 7.83 31.77 -7.43
N LYS A 414 8.42 32.37 -6.39
CA LYS A 414 8.07 33.73 -5.96
C LYS A 414 8.63 34.70 -7.01
N ASP A 415 7.76 35.55 -7.55
CA ASP A 415 8.12 36.56 -8.55
C ASP A 415 8.88 37.73 -7.91
#